data_AF-A0A5N6TWK6-F1
#
_entry.id   AF-A0A5N6TWK6-F1
#
_cell.length_a   1.000
_cell.length_b   1.000
_cell.length_c   1.000
_cell.angle_alpha   90.00
_cell.angle_beta   90.00
_cell.angle_gamma   90.00
#
_symmetry.space_group_name_H-M   'P 1'
#
loop_
_entity.id
_entity.type
_entity.pdbx_description
1 polymer ?
#
loop_
_entity_poly.entity_id
_entity_poly.type
_entity_poly.pdbx_seq_one_letter_code
_entity_poly.pdbx_strand_id
1 'polypeptide(L)'
;MKLRVLHIGDPIKYNHDVYARFSSEFEIIQPTAEEREREEFMRALKERRWGDFHAVFRPFWNTGGEMGRWDSELIPLLPKSVKVMASAGAG
;
A
#
# COMPACT_ATOMS: atom_id res chain seq x y z
N MET A 1 6.88 -10.69 -16.03
CA MET A 1 6.82 -10.50 -14.57
C MET A 1 5.91 -9.30 -14.31
N LYS A 2 4.89 -9.42 -13.45
CA LYS A 2 3.95 -8.32 -13.17
C LYS A 2 4.57 -7.35 -12.16
N LEU A 3 4.25 -6.06 -12.30
CA LEU A 3 4.57 -5.08 -11.26
C LEU A 3 3.70 -5.35 -10.03
N ARG A 4 4.29 -5.14 -8.85
CA ARG A 4 3.66 -5.41 -7.54
C ARG A 4 3.20 -4.10 -6.91
N VAL A 5 1.96 -4.07 -6.41
CA VAL A 5 1.34 -2.88 -5.80
C VAL A 5 0.91 -3.20 -4.38
N LEU A 6 1.31 -2.34 -3.44
CA LEU A 6 0.85 -2.40 -2.06
C LEU A 6 -0.49 -1.67 -1.94
N HIS A 7 -1.57 -2.42 -1.77
CA HIS A 7 -2.90 -1.91 -1.49
C HIS A 7 -3.01 -1.61 0.01
N ILE A 8 -3.17 -0.34 0.36
CA ILE A 8 -3.33 0.12 1.74
C ILE A 8 -4.78 0.46 2.04
N GLY A 9 -5.34 -0.21 3.05
CA GLY A 9 -6.71 -0.05 3.49
C GLY A 9 -7.58 -1.27 3.20
N ASP A 10 -8.88 -1.10 3.42
CA ASP A 10 -9.86 -2.16 3.27
C ASP A 10 -10.21 -2.40 1.78
N PRO A 11 -10.85 -3.54 1.44
CA PRO A 11 -11.31 -3.79 0.09
C PRO A 11 -12.10 -2.62 -0.49
N ILE A 12 -11.91 -2.37 -1.79
CA ILE A 12 -12.63 -1.31 -2.50
C ILE A 12 -14.14 -1.45 -2.35
N LYS A 13 -14.82 -0.32 -2.11
CA LYS A 13 -16.29 -0.27 -2.00
C LYS A 13 -17.00 -0.11 -3.35
N TYR A 14 -16.31 0.44 -4.36
CA TYR A 14 -16.89 0.80 -5.65
C TYR A 14 -15.94 0.46 -6.81
N ASN A 15 -16.44 0.53 -8.04
CA ASN A 15 -15.68 0.32 -9.28
C ASN A 15 -15.03 -1.07 -9.38
N HIS A 16 -15.76 -2.11 -8.98
CA HIS A 16 -15.25 -3.49 -8.93
C HIS A 16 -14.69 -3.98 -10.27
N ASP A 17 -15.29 -3.63 -11.41
CA ASP A 17 -14.78 -4.05 -12.72
C ASP A 17 -13.44 -3.39 -13.06
N VAL A 18 -13.28 -2.12 -12.70
CA VAL A 18 -12.01 -1.40 -12.88
C VAL A 18 -10.93 -2.00 -11.98
N TYR A 19 -11.28 -2.30 -10.73
CA TYR A 19 -10.37 -2.96 -9.81
C TYR A 19 -10.02 -4.39 -10.24
N ALA A 20 -10.97 -5.15 -10.79
CA ALA A 20 -10.72 -6.48 -11.33
C ALA A 20 -9.73 -6.43 -12.50
N ARG A 21 -9.91 -5.48 -13.43
CA ARG A 21 -8.93 -5.24 -14.50
C ARG A 21 -7.56 -4.86 -13.93
N PHE A 22 -7.52 -3.94 -12.97
CA PHE A 22 -6.29 -3.54 -12.29
C PHE A 22 -5.58 -4.73 -11.62
N SER A 23 -6.28 -5.53 -10.82
CA SER A 23 -5.74 -6.73 -10.18
C SER A 23 -5.37 -7.85 -11.17
N SER A 24 -5.88 -7.80 -12.40
CA SER A 24 -5.44 -8.71 -13.47
C SER A 24 -4.09 -8.31 -14.07
N GLU A 25 -3.72 -7.03 -14.04
CA GLU A 25 -2.48 -6.50 -14.62
C GLU A 25 -1.32 -6.46 -13.60
N PHE A 26 -1.64 -6.32 -12.31
CA PHE A 26 -0.68 -6.19 -11.22
C PHE A 26 -0.77 -7.35 -10.21
N GLU A 27 0.32 -7.62 -9.51
CA GLU A 27 0.27 -8.43 -8.29
C GLU A 27 -0.09 -7.53 -7.11
N ILE A 28 -1.22 -7.79 -6.47
CA ILE A 28 -1.72 -6.97 -5.36
C ILE A 28 -1.32 -7.60 -4.03
N ILE A 29 -0.69 -6.79 -3.18
CA ILE A 29 -0.36 -7.14 -1.80
C ILE A 29 -1.25 -6.27 -0.92
N GLN A 30 -2.05 -6.88 -0.05
CA GLN A 30 -2.94 -6.16 0.85
C GLN A 30 -2.66 -6.57 2.30
N PRO A 31 -1.89 -5.76 3.06
CA PRO A 31 -1.62 -6.03 4.47
C PRO A 31 -2.90 -6.01 5.31
N THR A 32 -2.94 -6.78 6.39
CA THR A 32 -4.06 -6.76 7.34
C THR A 32 -4.13 -5.42 8.08
N ALA A 33 -5.21 -5.17 8.83
CA ALA A 33 -5.33 -3.95 9.63
C ALA A 33 -4.19 -3.84 10.66
N GLU A 34 -3.88 -4.95 11.34
CA GLU A 34 -2.80 -5.03 12.34
C GLU A 34 -1.44 -4.75 11.70
N GLU A 35 -1.20 -5.25 10.49
CA GLU A 35 0.02 -4.99 9.74
C GLU A 35 0.19 -3.54 9.27
N ARG A 36 -0.89 -2.76 9.25
CA ARG A 36 -0.88 -1.34 8.87
C ARG A 36 -0.64 -0.42 10.06
N GLU A 37 -0.72 -0.90 11.30
CA GLU A 37 -0.36 -0.12 12.48
C GLU A 37 1.09 0.36 12.38
N ARG A 38 1.38 1.62 12.75
CA ARG A 38 2.65 2.29 12.43
C ARG A 38 3.90 1.47 12.76
N GLU A 39 4.01 1.00 14.00
CA GLU A 39 5.19 0.25 14.45
C GLU A 39 5.34 -1.08 13.69
N GLU A 40 4.22 -1.77 13.47
CA GLU A 40 4.18 -3.03 12.74
C GLU A 40 4.54 -2.83 11.27
N PHE A 41 3.96 -1.82 10.63
CA PHE A 41 4.21 -1.49 9.23
C PHE A 41 5.68 -1.17 8.99
N MET A 42 6.27 -0.33 9.85
CA MET A 42 7.70 -0.01 9.78
C MET A 42 8.57 -1.24 10.03
N ARG A 43 8.18 -2.14 10.96
CA ARG A 43 8.88 -3.41 11.20
C ARG A 43 8.82 -4.31 9.97
N ALA A 44 7.64 -4.49 9.38
CA ALA A 44 7.40 -5.29 8.19
C ALA A 44 8.22 -4.81 6.97
N LEU A 45 8.35 -3.48 6.80
CA LEU A 45 9.20 -2.90 5.76
C LEU A 45 10.68 -3.23 5.98
N LYS A 46 11.18 -3.10 7.21
CA LYS A 46 12.57 -3.47 7.57
C LYS A 46 12.85 -4.95 7.36
N GLU A 47 11.89 -5.81 7.71
CA GLU A 47 11.94 -7.26 7.52
C GLU A 47 11.74 -7.67 6.05
N ARG A 48 11.40 -6.73 5.16
CA ARG A 48 11.05 -6.98 3.76
C ARG A 48 9.93 -8.02 3.62
N ARG A 49 8.95 -8.01 4.53
CA ARG A 49 7.86 -9.00 4.59
C ARG A 49 7.06 -9.10 3.29
N TRP A 50 6.82 -7.96 2.64
CA TRP A 50 6.12 -7.90 1.36
C TRP A 50 7.06 -7.95 0.15
N GLY A 51 8.37 -8.10 0.36
CA GLY A 51 9.39 -8.02 -0.68
C GLY A 51 9.44 -6.64 -1.35
N ASP A 52 10.01 -6.59 -2.55
CA ASP A 52 10.02 -5.35 -3.35
C ASP A 52 8.64 -5.13 -4.01
N PHE A 53 8.14 -3.90 -3.93
CA PHE A 53 6.95 -3.44 -4.64
C PHE A 53 7.22 -2.09 -5.30
N HIS A 54 6.38 -1.72 -6.26
CA HIS A 54 6.67 -0.66 -7.22
C HIS A 54 5.78 0.56 -7.04
N ALA A 55 4.58 0.35 -6.48
CA ALA A 55 3.64 1.40 -6.17
C ALA A 55 2.89 1.11 -4.88
N VAL A 56 2.38 2.18 -4.27
CA VAL A 56 1.43 2.12 -3.17
C VAL A 56 0.11 2.73 -3.64
N PHE A 57 -0.98 2.05 -3.33
CA PHE A 57 -2.33 2.41 -3.72
C PHE A 57 -3.24 2.43 -2.50
N ARG A 58 -3.80 3.59 -2.17
CA ARG A 58 -4.79 3.77 -1.10
C ARG A 58 -6.11 4.25 -1.71
N PRO A 59 -7.06 3.35 -2.01
CA PRO A 59 -8.28 3.70 -2.76
C PRO A 59 -9.31 4.49 -1.96
N PHE A 60 -9.24 4.46 -0.62
CA PHE A 60 -10.26 5.08 0.22
C PHE A 60 -9.65 5.77 1.44
N TRP A 61 -10.06 7.02 1.67
CA TRP A 61 -9.48 7.91 2.68
C TRP A 61 -9.86 7.59 4.13
N ASN A 62 -10.93 6.81 4.36
CA ASN A 62 -11.35 6.43 5.72
C ASN A 62 -10.55 5.26 6.30
N THR A 63 -9.87 4.48 5.45
CA THR A 63 -9.09 3.29 5.85
C THR A 63 -7.65 3.44 5.35
N GLY A 64 -6.72 2.62 5.82
CA GLY A 64 -5.34 2.71 5.31
C GLY A 64 -4.57 3.93 5.85
N GLY A 65 -5.01 4.49 6.98
CA GLY A 65 -4.35 5.59 7.69
C GLY A 65 -3.66 5.16 8.99
N GLU A 66 -3.66 3.86 9.30
CA GLU A 66 -3.20 3.26 10.55
C GLU A 66 -1.70 3.53 10.81
N MET A 67 -0.89 3.65 9.73
CA MET A 67 0.53 3.98 9.85
C MET A 67 0.82 5.46 10.18
N GLY A 68 -0.21 6.30 10.17
CA GLY A 68 -0.11 7.72 10.43
C GLY A 68 0.69 8.46 9.36
N ARG A 69 1.58 9.37 9.80
CA ARG A 69 2.34 10.24 8.90
C ARG A 69 3.37 9.47 8.09
N TRP A 70 3.40 9.72 6.78
CA TRP A 70 4.46 9.27 5.88
C TRP A 70 5.60 10.29 5.93
N ASP A 71 6.42 10.18 6.96
CA ASP A 71 7.48 11.14 7.29
C ASP A 71 8.89 10.58 7.04
N SER A 72 9.90 11.30 7.52
CA SER A 72 11.31 10.92 7.39
C SER A 72 11.70 9.63 8.11
N GLU A 73 10.83 9.06 8.96
CA GLU A 73 11.10 7.78 9.61
C GLU A 73 10.58 6.62 8.75
N LEU A 74 9.39 6.78 8.15
CA LEU A 74 8.74 5.73 7.37
C LEU A 74 9.24 5.68 5.93
N ILE A 75 9.34 6.82 5.25
CA ILE A 75 9.66 6.88 3.81
C ILE A 75 10.97 6.16 3.47
N PRO A 76 12.07 6.30 4.25
CA PRO A 76 13.33 5.61 3.93
C PRO A 76 13.26 4.09 4.02
N LEU A 77 12.23 3.53 4.67
CA LEU A 77 12.06 2.08 4.81
C LEU A 77 11.39 1.45 3.58
N LEU A 78 10.81 2.25 2.69
CA LEU A 78 10.20 1.74 1.47
C LEU A 78 11.25 1.10 0.55
N PRO A 79 10.90 0.03 -0.19
CA PRO A 79 11.77 -0.50 -1.22
C PRO A 79 12.18 0.58 -2.25
N LYS A 80 13.44 0.58 -2.69
CA LYS A 80 13.95 1.53 -3.71
C LYS A 80 13.21 1.43 -5.05
N SER A 81 12.51 0.32 -5.28
CA SER A 81 11.65 0.07 -6.43
C SER A 81 10.36 0.90 -6.42
N VAL A 82 9.94 1.48 -5.29
CA VAL A 82 8.74 2.31 -5.21
C VAL A 82 8.95 3.59 -6.02
N LYS A 83 8.07 3.84 -6.99
CA LYS A 83 8.09 5.03 -7.86
C LYS A 83 6.84 5.89 -7.75
N VAL A 84 5.72 5.32 -7.31
CA VAL A 84 4.42 6.01 -7.29
C VAL A 84 3.69 5.70 -6.00
N MET A 85 3.09 6.74 -5.40
CA MET A 85 2.11 6.64 -4.32
C MET A 85 0.84 7.34 -4.80
N ALA A 86 -0.26 6.61 -4.89
CA ALA A 86 -1.57 7.15 -5.26
C ALA A 86 -2.53 6.96 -4.09
N SER A 87 -2.97 8.06 -3.49
CA SER A 87 -3.90 8.06 -2.37
C SER A 87 -5.17 8.83 -2.72
N ALA A 88 -6.32 8.26 -2.39
CA ALA A 88 -7.57 9.00 -2.35
C ALA A 88 -7.54 10.01 -1.19
N GLY A 89 -8.19 11.16 -1.40
CA GLY A 89 -8.16 12.30 -0.49
C GLY A 89 -7.50 13.51 -1.15
N ALA A 90 -7.93 14.71 -0.77
CA ALA A 90 -7.38 15.97 -1.30
C ALA A 90 -6.23 16.54 -0.45
N GLY A 91 -5.95 15.93 0.70
CA GLY A 91 -4.96 16.38 1.68
C GLY A 91 -3.86 15.37 1.93
#